data_AF-A0A1Q6PQD4-F1
#
_entry.id   AF-A0A1Q6PQD4-F1
#
_cell.length_a   1.000
_cell.length_b   1.000
_cell.length_c   1.000
_cell.angle_alpha   90.00
_cell.angle_beta   90.00
_cell.angle_gamma   90.00
#
_symmetry.space_group_name_H-M   'P 1'
#
loop_
_entity.id
_entity.type
_entity.pdbx_description
1 polymer ?
#
loop_
_entity_poly.entity_id
_entity_poly.type
_entity_poly.pdbx_seq_one_letter_code
_entity_poly.pdbx_strand_id
1 'polypeptide(L)' 'MVVNQKAVKVINKIFEAGIIEEKDISAMTLDEILEIQGITVAEIGMINDLQKAIKANKVITFLGGGEL' A
#
# COMPACT_ATOMS: atom_id res chain seq x y z
N MET A 1 -4.53 15.76 -11.76
CA MET A 1 -3.72 14.76 -11.05
C MET A 1 -4.66 13.63 -10.66
N VAL A 2 -4.59 12.49 -11.35
CA VAL A 2 -5.47 11.35 -11.06
C VAL A 2 -4.79 10.53 -9.97
N VAL A 3 -5.14 10.81 -8.71
CA VAL A 3 -4.69 9.95 -7.62
C VAL A 3 -5.36 8.58 -7.77
N ASN A 4 -4.59 7.50 -7.67
CA ASN A 4 -5.12 6.15 -7.74
C ASN A 4 -6.02 5.88 -6.52
N GLN A 5 -7.33 6.05 -6.68
CA GLN A 5 -8.33 5.93 -5.61
C GLN A 5 -8.30 4.57 -4.91
N LYS A 6 -7.91 3.51 -5.63
CA LYS A 6 -7.77 2.17 -5.03
C LYS A 6 -6.54 2.12 -4.11
N ALA A 7 -5.40 2.60 -4.58
CA ALA A 7 -4.19 2.71 -3.75
C ALA A 7 -4.45 3.57 -2.50
N VAL A 8 -5.18 4.68 -2.62
CA VAL A 8 -5.54 5.54 -1.49
C VAL A 8 -6.46 4.82 -0.49
N LYS A 9 -7.42 4.00 -0.96
CA LYS A 9 -8.24 3.16 -0.08
C LYS A 9 -7.43 2.11 0.66
N VAL A 10 -6.53 1.45 -0.06
CA VAL A 10 -5.61 0.45 0.50
C VAL A 10 -4.78 1.10 1.62
N ILE A 11 -4.13 2.24 1.33
CA ILE A 11 -3.35 3.00 2.32
C ILE A 11 -4.18 3.36 3.54
N ASN A 12 -5.42 3.84 3.36
CA ASN A 12 -6.28 4.16 4.51
C ASN A 12 -6.52 2.93 5.40
N LYS A 13 -6.72 1.73 4.82
CA LYS A 13 -6.88 0.51 5.61
C LYS A 13 -5.63 0.11 6.39
N ILE A 14 -4.45 0.20 5.77
CA ILE A 14 -3.17 -0.09 6.46
C ILE A 14 -2.94 0.93 7.58
N PHE A 15 -3.28 2.20 7.31
CA PHE A 15 -3.21 3.28 8.29
C PHE A 15 -4.16 3.06 9.47
N GLU A 16 -5.40 2.62 9.21
CA GLU A 16 -6.36 2.21 10.25
C GLU A 16 -5.91 0.96 11.02
N ALA A 17 -5.13 0.08 10.39
CA ALA A 17 -4.49 -1.06 11.06
C ALA A 17 -3.32 -0.65 11.97
N GLY A 18 -2.99 0.65 12.06
CA GLY A 18 -1.91 1.18 12.90
C GLY A 18 -0.56 1.31 12.17
N ILE A 19 -0.55 1.15 10.85
CA ILE A 19 0.66 1.10 10.03
C ILE A 19 0.84 2.45 9.33
N ILE A 20 1.68 3.27 9.94
CA ILE A 20 1.81 4.69 9.64
C ILE A 20 3.10 4.99 8.87
N GLU A 21 4.12 4.16 9.05
CA GLU A 21 5.45 4.39 8.49
C GLU A 21 5.66 3.62 7.20
N GLU A 22 6.23 4.26 6.19
CA GLU A 22 6.55 3.63 4.91
C GLU A 22 7.48 2.41 5.07
N LYS A 23 8.37 2.46 6.07
CA LYS A 23 9.24 1.36 6.46
C LYS A 23 8.49 0.19 7.08
N ASP A 24 7.46 0.44 7.90
CA ASP A 24 6.58 -0.61 8.40
C ASP A 24 5.77 -1.21 7.27
N ILE A 25 5.19 -0.39 6.38
CA ILE A 25 4.47 -0.91 5.21
C ILE A 25 5.40 -1.80 4.37
N SER A 26 6.64 -1.38 4.12
CA SER A 26 7.66 -2.18 3.40
C SER A 26 8.18 -3.42 4.13
N ALA A 27 8.07 -3.43 5.46
CA ALA A 27 8.46 -4.54 6.32
C ALA A 27 7.29 -5.48 6.61
N MET A 28 6.04 -5.04 6.34
CA MET A 28 4.85 -5.86 6.51
C MET A 28 5.01 -7.18 5.78
N THR A 29 4.79 -8.26 6.53
CA THR A 29 4.72 -9.59 5.96
C THR A 29 3.34 -9.83 5.39
N LEU A 30 3.23 -10.79 4.47
CA LEU A 30 1.94 -11.12 3.84
C LEU A 30 0.89 -11.50 4.89
N ASP A 31 1.27 -12.22 5.95
CA ASP A 31 0.42 -12.56 7.09
C ASP A 31 -0.17 -11.31 7.76
N GLU A 32 0.63 -10.30 8.08
CA GLU A 32 0.12 -9.06 8.70
C GLU A 32 -0.82 -8.30 7.77
N ILE A 33 -0.57 -8.33 6.46
CA ILE A 33 -1.46 -7.72 5.47
C ILE A 33 -2.79 -8.48 5.43
N LEU A 34 -2.77 -9.81 5.50
CA LEU A 34 -3.96 -10.64 5.57
C LEU A 34 -4.75 -10.43 6.88
N GLU A 35 -4.09 -10.06 7.97
CA GLU A 35 -4.73 -9.68 9.23
C GLU A 35 -5.44 -8.32 9.17
N ILE A 36 -5.21 -7.51 8.14
CA ILE A 36 -5.96 -6.25 7.93
C ILE A 36 -7.42 -6.59 7.65
N GLN A 37 -8.27 -6.21 8.61
CA GLN A 37 -9.70 -6.47 8.55
C GLN A 37 -10.32 -5.80 7.30
N GLY A 38 -10.98 -6.59 6.45
CA GLY A 38 -11.63 -6.08 5.23
C GLY A 38 -10.69 -5.84 4.04
N ILE A 39 -9.49 -6.40 4.05
CA ILE A 39 -8.64 -6.42 2.86
C ILE A 39 -9.03 -7.54 1.89
N THR A 40 -8.81 -7.32 0.59
CA THR A 40 -9.09 -8.33 -0.44
C THR A 40 -7.79 -8.74 -1.12
N VAL A 41 -7.75 -9.91 -1.77
CA VAL A 41 -6.56 -10.40 -2.49
C VAL A 41 -6.04 -9.39 -3.52
N ALA A 42 -6.93 -8.64 -4.17
CA ALA A 42 -6.55 -7.57 -5.09
C ALA A 42 -5.85 -6.39 -4.39
N GLU A 43 -6.31 -6.05 -3.18
CA GLU A 43 -5.73 -4.99 -2.33
C GLU A 43 -4.39 -5.44 -1.76
N ILE A 44 -4.25 -6.72 -1.38
CA ILE A 44 -2.97 -7.32 -0.96
C ILE A 44 -1.93 -7.22 -2.08
N GLY A 45 -2.34 -7.51 -3.32
CA GLY A 45 -1.50 -7.31 -4.50
C GLY A 45 -1.04 -5.84 -4.66
N MET A 46 -1.93 -4.88 -4.41
CA MET A 46 -1.57 -3.46 -4.42
C MET A 46 -0.64 -3.06 -3.28
N ILE A 47 -0.78 -3.64 -2.08
CA ILE A 47 0.16 -3.40 -0.97
C ILE A 47 1.53 -3.89 -1.36
N ASN A 48 1.64 -5.09 -1.95
CA ASN A 48 2.92 -5.61 -2.39
C ASN A 48 3.59 -4.71 -3.45
N ASP A 49 2.81 -4.19 -4.39
CA ASP A 49 3.29 -3.21 -5.37
C ASP A 49 3.70 -1.88 -4.72
N LEU A 50 2.93 -1.44 -3.73
CA LEU A 50 3.23 -0.27 -2.91
C LEU A 50 4.51 -0.47 -2.06
N GLN A 51 4.75 -1.67 -1.53
CA GLN A 51 5.99 -2.03 -0.84
C GLN A 51 7.20 -1.92 -1.78
N LYS A 52 7.06 -2.33 -3.05
CA LYS A 52 8.10 -2.09 -4.07
C LYS A 52 8.29 -0.62 -4.35
N ALA A 53 7.20 0.15 -4.47
CA ALA A 53 7.25 1.59 -4.70
C ALA A 53 7.97 2.32 -3.57
N ILE A 54 7.71 1.94 -2.31
CA ILE A 54 8.39 2.50 -1.13
C ILE A 54 9.88 2.16 -1.16
N LYS A 55 10.25 0.89 -1.40
CA LYS A 55 11.65 0.50 -1.55
C LYS A 55 12.35 1.25 -2.69
N ALA A 56 11.62 1.59 -3.74
CA ALA A 56 12.11 2.39 -4.86
C ALA A 56 12.07 3.91 -4.63
N ASN A 57 11.61 4.39 -3.47
CA ASN A 57 11.35 5.81 -3.19
C ASN A 57 10.41 6.49 -4.23
N LYS A 58 9.51 5.69 -4.84
CA LYS A 58 8.56 6.08 -5.89
C LYS A 58 7.10 6.05 -5.43
N VAL A 59 6.83 6.19 -4.13
CA VAL A 59 5.47 6.12 -3.56
C VAL A 59 4.54 7.19 -4.13
N ILE A 60 5.08 8.39 -4.33
CA ILE A 60 4.35 9.52 -4.94
C ILE A 60 4.00 9.21 -6.41
N THR A 61 4.89 8.55 -7.15
CA THR A 61 4.64 8.10 -8.53
C THR A 61 3.53 7.05 -8.57
N PHE A 62 3.60 6.06 -7.68
CA PHE A 62 2.58 5.02 -7.53
C PHE A 62 1.19 5.62 -7.21
N LEU A 63 1.14 6.57 -6.29
CA LEU A 63 -0.11 7.23 -5.91
C LEU A 63 -0.62 8.21 -6.96
N GLY A 64 0.28 8.87 -7.68
CA GLY A 64 -0.03 9.80 -8.77
C GLY A 64 -0.49 9.15 -10.07
N GLY A 65 -0.59 7.82 -10.12
CA GLY A 65 -0.95 7.08 -11.33
C GLY A 65 0.12 7.09 -12.41
N GLY A 66 1.38 7.37 -12.04
CA GLY A 66 2.51 7.20 -12.94
C GLY A 66 2.87 5.71 -13.04
N GLU A 67 3.09 5.22 -14.25
CA GLU A 67 3.65 3.88 -14.48
C GLU A 67 5.00 3.75 -13.75
N LEU A 68 5.17 2.64 -13.02
CA LEU A 68 6.34 2.34 -12.18
C LEU A 68 7.50 1.75 -12.99
#